data_AF-A0A179IN47-F1
#
_entry.id   AF-A0A179IN47-F1
#
_cell.length_a   1.000
_cell.length_b   1.000
_cell.length_c   1.000
_cell.angle_alpha   90.00
_cell.angle_beta   90.00
_cell.angle_gamma   90.00
#
_symmetry.space_group_name_H-M   'P 1'
#
loop_
_entity.id
_entity.type
_entity.pdbx_description
1 polymer ?
#
loop_
_entity_poly.entity_id
_entity_poly.type
_entity_poly.pdbx_seq_one_letter_code
_entity_poly.pdbx_strand_id
1 'polypeptide(L)'
;MKFFTLAAALASVAVAAPSAAPSPLDVKIESAGNSGEVKATITNTGKDNLKIFKHGTIFDNAHTEKASIAANGSNVEFQGLRLRLSTENLTDDDFQKIDAGQSVEVTFHLAETHDLSAGGRYSVSATGVLSYADEADNKLIGSVSYASNAIEAEVDGAVAQAVHGAMQARYEKRTHVQSDCTGDRRTGTVDALRNCVSLSNAAAQAARSGPAA
;
A
#
# COMPACT_ATOMS: atom_id res chain seq x y z
N MET A 1 -17.82 70.36 17.01
CA MET A 1 -17.72 69.42 15.88
C MET A 1 -17.99 68.02 16.41
N LYS A 2 -19.12 67.40 16.05
CA LYS A 2 -19.51 66.06 16.51
C LYS A 2 -19.04 65.05 15.46
N PHE A 3 -18.11 64.17 15.83
CA PHE A 3 -17.69 63.05 14.98
C PHE A 3 -18.56 61.83 15.33
N PHE A 4 -19.30 61.34 14.33
CA PHE A 4 -20.01 60.07 14.38
C PHE A 4 -19.05 58.95 13.95
N THR A 5 -18.80 58.00 14.83
CA THR A 5 -18.05 56.78 14.53
C THR A 5 -19.04 55.68 14.15
N LEU A 6 -18.99 55.21 12.90
CA LEU A 6 -19.80 54.12 12.39
C LEU A 6 -18.96 52.83 12.44
N ALA A 7 -19.36 51.85 13.26
CA ALA A 7 -18.72 50.54 13.32
C ALA A 7 -19.42 49.58 12.35
N ALA A 8 -18.69 49.10 11.34
CA ALA A 8 -19.16 48.07 10.41
C ALA A 8 -18.88 46.68 10.98
N ALA A 9 -19.93 45.87 11.18
CA ALA A 9 -19.81 44.47 11.58
C ALA A 9 -19.63 43.58 10.35
N LEU A 10 -18.51 42.86 10.27
CA LEU A 10 -18.26 41.82 9.28
C LEU A 10 -18.89 40.50 9.78
N ALA A 11 -19.92 40.04 9.09
CA ALA A 11 -20.52 38.71 9.33
C ALA A 11 -19.74 37.65 8.52
N SER A 12 -19.01 36.78 9.21
CA SER A 12 -18.33 35.64 8.62
C SER A 12 -19.34 34.53 8.32
N VAL A 13 -19.57 34.25 7.03
CA VAL A 13 -20.35 33.08 6.60
C VAL A 13 -19.44 31.86 6.65
N ALA A 14 -19.64 30.99 7.64
CA ALA A 14 -18.97 29.68 7.67
C ALA A 14 -19.58 28.79 6.60
N VAL A 15 -18.79 28.43 5.59
CA VAL A 15 -19.17 27.44 4.58
C VAL A 15 -19.08 26.06 5.25
N ALA A 16 -20.23 25.45 5.54
CA ALA A 16 -20.26 24.06 5.99
C ALA A 16 -19.86 23.16 4.79
N ALA A 17 -18.71 22.50 4.91
CA ALA A 17 -18.31 21.48 3.95
C ALA A 17 -19.30 20.30 4.01
N PRO A 18 -19.75 19.75 2.87
CA PRO A 18 -20.60 18.56 2.87
C PRO A 18 -19.82 17.41 3.52
N SER A 19 -20.33 16.90 4.64
CA SER A 19 -19.81 15.70 5.27
C SER A 19 -20.00 14.53 4.30
N ALA A 20 -18.91 13.94 3.84
CA ALA A 20 -18.96 12.64 3.15
C ALA A 20 -19.79 11.67 4.02
N ALA A 21 -20.64 10.86 3.38
CA ALA A 21 -21.38 9.84 4.09
C ALA A 21 -20.39 8.98 4.91
N PRO A 22 -20.70 8.66 6.18
CA PRO A 22 -19.81 7.85 6.99
C PRO A 22 -19.54 6.53 6.29
N SER A 23 -18.26 6.16 6.20
CA SER A 23 -17.88 4.87 5.62
C SER A 23 -18.48 3.72 6.44
N PRO A 24 -18.95 2.63 5.80
CA PRO A 24 -19.33 1.41 6.49
C PRO A 24 -18.13 0.59 7.00
N LEU A 25 -16.89 1.04 6.81
CA LEU A 25 -15.69 0.39 7.33
C LEU A 25 -15.11 1.17 8.52
N ASP A 26 -15.09 0.51 9.68
CA ASP A 26 -14.31 0.95 10.84
C ASP A 26 -12.95 0.24 10.80
N VAL A 27 -11.87 0.99 10.71
CA VAL A 27 -10.51 0.45 10.65
C VAL A 27 -9.74 0.92 11.88
N LYS A 28 -9.21 -0.03 12.64
CA LYS A 28 -8.34 0.26 13.77
C LYS A 28 -6.99 -0.36 13.57
N ILE A 29 -5.95 0.42 13.80
CA ILE A 29 -4.57 -0.07 13.78
C ILE A 29 -3.97 0.00 15.18
N GLU A 30 -3.16 -1.00 15.50
CA GLU A 30 -2.38 -1.08 16.72
C GLU A 30 -1.01 -1.70 16.44
N SER A 31 -0.03 -1.36 17.27
CA SER A 31 1.28 -2.03 17.22
C SER A 31 1.12 -3.47 17.69
N ALA A 32 1.57 -4.41 16.86
CA ALA A 32 1.34 -5.84 17.08
C ALA A 32 2.57 -6.60 17.62
N GLY A 33 3.72 -5.93 17.73
CA GLY A 33 4.98 -6.55 18.15
C GLY A 33 6.14 -6.08 17.31
N ASN A 34 7.26 -6.83 17.36
CA ASN A 34 8.48 -6.69 16.55
C ASN A 34 8.63 -5.34 15.83
N SER A 35 8.97 -4.28 16.57
CA SER A 35 9.63 -3.10 16.02
C SER A 35 9.10 -2.62 14.64
N GLY A 36 7.82 -2.25 14.58
CA GLY A 36 7.18 -1.79 13.34
C GLY A 36 6.21 -2.78 12.70
N GLU A 37 5.87 -3.87 13.39
CA GLU A 37 4.72 -4.71 13.03
C GLU A 37 3.41 -4.05 13.48
N VAL A 38 2.45 -3.94 12.54
CA VAL A 38 1.15 -3.30 12.75
C VAL A 38 0.05 -4.30 12.43
N LYS A 39 -0.92 -4.42 13.33
CA LYS A 39 -2.16 -5.15 13.08
C LYS A 39 -3.26 -4.14 12.80
N ALA A 40 -3.99 -4.37 11.72
CA ALA A 40 -5.21 -3.66 11.39
C ALA A 40 -6.41 -4.60 11.58
N THR A 41 -7.41 -4.13 12.33
CA THR A 41 -8.73 -4.77 12.45
C THR A 41 -9.71 -3.95 11.63
N ILE A 42 -10.25 -4.54 10.56
CA ILE A 42 -11.19 -3.92 9.64
C ILE A 42 -12.57 -4.51 9.89
N THR A 43 -13.51 -3.68 10.34
CA THR A 43 -14.88 -4.09 10.67
C THR A 43 -15.86 -3.50 9.67
N ASN A 44 -16.73 -4.33 9.10
CA ASN A 44 -17.88 -3.85 8.33
C ASN A 44 -19.01 -3.50 9.29
N THR A 45 -19.20 -2.21 9.56
CA THR A 45 -20.30 -1.68 10.39
C THR A 45 -21.55 -1.36 9.57
N GLY A 46 -21.53 -1.64 8.27
CA GLY A 46 -22.66 -1.52 7.36
C GLY A 46 -23.72 -2.62 7.56
N LYS A 47 -24.78 -2.55 6.76
CA LYS A 47 -25.87 -3.54 6.76
C LYS A 47 -25.71 -4.64 5.72
N ASP A 48 -24.94 -4.37 4.69
CA ASP A 48 -24.71 -5.26 3.55
C ASP A 48 -23.33 -5.89 3.67
N ASN A 49 -23.14 -7.10 3.13
CA ASN A 49 -21.82 -7.71 3.11
C ASN A 49 -20.95 -7.00 2.07
N LEU A 50 -19.64 -6.99 2.31
CA LEU A 50 -18.68 -6.37 1.40
C LEU A 50 -17.79 -7.43 0.78
N LYS A 51 -17.77 -7.47 -0.56
CA LYS A 51 -16.84 -8.27 -1.36
C LYS A 51 -15.76 -7.35 -1.92
N ILE A 52 -14.72 -7.10 -1.13
CA ILE A 52 -13.66 -6.12 -1.41
C ILE A 52 -12.63 -6.71 -2.36
N PHE A 53 -12.30 -6.00 -3.45
CA PHE A 53 -11.16 -6.36 -4.29
C PHE A 53 -9.85 -6.10 -3.53
N LYS A 54 -9.10 -7.16 -3.24
CA LYS A 54 -8.02 -7.09 -2.24
C LYS A 54 -6.67 -6.62 -2.78
N HIS A 55 -6.41 -6.83 -4.06
CA HIS A 55 -5.09 -6.54 -4.66
C HIS A 55 -4.77 -5.04 -4.64
N GLY A 56 -3.53 -4.70 -4.27
CA GLY A 56 -3.06 -3.33 -4.10
C GLY A 56 -3.66 -2.59 -2.91
N THR A 57 -4.26 -3.31 -1.95
CA THR A 57 -4.90 -2.72 -0.76
C THR A 57 -4.26 -3.23 0.53
N ILE A 58 -4.79 -2.80 1.68
CA ILE A 58 -4.39 -3.28 3.01
C ILE A 58 -4.58 -4.80 3.18
N PHE A 59 -5.46 -5.42 2.38
CA PHE A 59 -5.70 -6.86 2.37
C PHE A 59 -4.73 -7.65 1.47
N ASP A 60 -3.89 -6.96 0.68
CA ASP A 60 -2.94 -7.62 -0.21
C ASP A 60 -1.69 -8.10 0.55
N ASN A 61 -1.10 -9.19 0.08
CA ASN A 61 0.21 -9.66 0.52
C ASN A 61 1.35 -8.99 -0.26
N ALA A 62 1.07 -8.31 -1.37
CA ALA A 62 2.06 -7.51 -2.07
C ALA A 62 2.55 -6.35 -1.19
N HIS A 63 3.84 -6.01 -1.31
CA HIS A 63 4.48 -4.91 -0.58
C HIS A 63 4.08 -3.54 -1.16
N THR A 64 2.80 -3.21 -1.06
CA THR A 64 2.20 -1.92 -1.42
C THR A 64 2.06 -1.02 -0.19
N GLU A 65 1.74 0.26 -0.39
CA GLU A 65 1.61 1.21 0.73
C GLU A 65 0.31 0.93 1.50
N LYS A 66 0.43 0.25 2.65
CA LYS A 66 -0.70 -0.11 3.53
C LYS A 66 -1.01 0.95 4.58
N ALA A 67 -0.02 1.77 4.93
CA ALA A 67 -0.13 2.85 5.89
C ALA A 67 0.79 4.01 5.48
N SER A 68 0.37 5.23 5.78
CA SER A 68 1.22 6.40 5.72
C SER A 68 2.06 6.48 6.99
N ILE A 69 3.33 6.79 6.83
CA ILE A 69 4.31 6.88 7.91
C ILE A 69 4.91 8.28 7.91
N ALA A 70 4.98 8.91 9.09
CA ALA A 70 5.63 10.19 9.27
C ALA A 70 6.66 10.15 10.41
N ALA A 71 7.78 10.83 10.21
CA ALA A 71 8.79 11.10 11.21
C ALA A 71 8.95 12.62 11.36
N ASN A 72 8.88 13.14 12.59
CA ASN A 72 9.01 14.57 12.87
C ASN A 72 8.07 15.45 12.02
N GLY A 73 6.86 14.97 11.74
CA GLY A 73 5.86 15.68 10.93
C GLY A 73 6.09 15.66 9.42
N SER A 74 7.08 14.93 8.92
CA SER A 74 7.31 14.72 7.49
C SER A 74 7.08 13.27 7.11
N ASN A 75 6.44 13.03 5.96
CA ASN A 75 6.20 11.67 5.47
C ASN A 75 7.52 10.97 5.13
N VAL A 76 7.65 9.72 5.56
CA VAL A 76 8.72 8.83 5.13
C VAL A 76 8.40 8.35 3.72
N GLU A 77 9.40 8.36 2.84
CA GLU A 77 9.23 7.97 1.44
C GLU A 77 8.77 6.51 1.32
N PHE A 78 7.77 6.27 0.47
CA PHE A 78 7.36 4.93 0.07
C PHE A 78 8.29 4.36 -1.01
N GLN A 79 8.85 3.19 -0.73
CA GLN A 79 9.80 2.46 -1.59
C GLN A 79 9.28 1.07 -2.01
N GLY A 80 8.01 0.79 -1.77
CA GLY A 80 7.37 -0.46 -2.20
C GLY A 80 6.88 -0.46 -3.64
N LEU A 81 6.00 -1.41 -3.95
CA LEU A 81 5.42 -1.62 -5.28
C LEU A 81 4.25 -0.66 -5.56
N ARG A 82 4.24 -0.10 -6.76
CA ARG A 82 3.06 0.55 -7.35
C ARG A 82 2.47 -0.35 -8.41
N LEU A 83 1.29 -0.92 -8.14
CA LEU A 83 0.68 -1.91 -9.00
C LEU A 83 -0.20 -1.24 -10.08
N ARG A 84 -0.20 -1.84 -11.27
CA ARG A 84 -1.24 -1.66 -12.29
C ARG A 84 -1.94 -3.00 -12.45
N LEU A 85 -3.20 -3.05 -12.07
CA LEU A 85 -3.97 -4.29 -11.98
C LEU A 85 -4.95 -4.35 -13.14
N SER A 86 -5.05 -5.52 -13.77
CA SER A 86 -6.20 -5.82 -14.62
C SER A 86 -7.37 -6.21 -13.73
N THR A 87 -8.54 -5.68 -14.02
CA THR A 87 -9.81 -6.03 -13.34
C THR A 87 -10.70 -6.89 -14.25
N GLU A 88 -10.12 -7.53 -15.25
CA GLU A 88 -10.79 -8.47 -16.14
C GLU A 88 -10.67 -9.90 -15.61
N ASN A 89 -11.71 -10.71 -15.84
CA ASN A 89 -11.74 -12.14 -15.48
C ASN A 89 -11.44 -12.41 -13.99
N LEU A 90 -11.91 -11.52 -13.12
CA LEU A 90 -11.76 -11.67 -11.67
C LEU A 90 -12.47 -12.94 -11.18
N THR A 91 -11.82 -13.62 -10.25
CA THR A 91 -12.26 -14.83 -9.57
C THR A 91 -12.59 -14.53 -8.11
N ASP A 92 -13.26 -15.46 -7.41
CA ASP A 92 -13.58 -15.24 -5.99
C ASP A 92 -12.32 -15.06 -5.12
N ASP A 93 -11.18 -15.65 -5.53
CA ASP A 93 -9.90 -15.53 -4.82
C ASP A 93 -9.31 -14.12 -4.90
N ASP A 94 -9.81 -13.24 -5.76
CA ASP A 94 -9.37 -11.84 -5.88
C ASP A 94 -10.05 -10.92 -4.86
N PHE A 95 -10.95 -11.47 -4.04
CA PHE A 95 -11.76 -10.71 -3.10
C PHE A 95 -11.54 -11.12 -1.64
N GLN A 96 -11.61 -10.13 -0.75
CA GLN A 96 -11.82 -10.30 0.68
C GLN A 96 -13.29 -10.07 1.00
N LYS A 97 -13.98 -11.09 1.49
CA LYS A 97 -15.37 -10.96 1.96
C LYS A 97 -15.39 -10.52 3.42
N ILE A 98 -16.26 -9.57 3.75
CA ILE A 98 -16.50 -9.08 5.11
C ILE A 98 -18.01 -8.92 5.29
N ASP A 99 -18.63 -9.91 5.93
CA ASP A 99 -20.06 -9.89 6.19
C ASP A 99 -20.43 -8.73 7.12
N ALA A 100 -21.69 -8.30 7.06
CA ALA A 100 -22.20 -7.23 7.92
C ALA A 100 -21.97 -7.56 9.41
N GLY A 101 -21.34 -6.63 10.14
CA GLY A 101 -20.98 -6.79 11.54
C GLY A 101 -19.75 -7.67 11.82
N GLN A 102 -19.09 -8.21 10.79
CA GLN A 102 -17.87 -9.00 10.94
C GLN A 102 -16.59 -8.16 10.81
N SER A 103 -15.50 -8.69 11.36
CA SER A 103 -14.17 -8.09 11.30
C SER A 103 -13.17 -9.03 10.65
N VAL A 104 -12.19 -8.45 9.95
CA VAL A 104 -11.01 -9.14 9.43
C VAL A 104 -9.78 -8.49 10.02
N GLU A 105 -8.83 -9.31 10.47
CA GLU A 105 -7.53 -8.84 10.94
C GLU A 105 -6.46 -9.09 9.88
N VAL A 106 -5.61 -8.09 9.65
CA VAL A 106 -4.42 -8.20 8.81
C VAL A 106 -3.21 -7.64 9.54
N THR A 107 -2.06 -8.25 9.34
CA THR A 107 -0.80 -7.79 9.90
C THR A 107 0.17 -7.46 8.78
N PHE A 108 0.94 -6.38 8.96
CA PHE A 108 1.98 -5.97 8.02
C PHE A 108 3.12 -5.28 8.75
N HIS A 109 4.31 -5.33 8.15
CA HIS A 109 5.50 -4.71 8.72
C HIS A 109 5.85 -3.44 7.94
N LEU A 110 5.96 -2.31 8.64
CA LEU A 110 6.17 -0.99 8.03
C LEU A 110 7.47 -0.91 7.21
N ALA A 111 8.54 -1.54 7.69
CA ALA A 111 9.84 -1.57 7.02
C ALA A 111 9.86 -2.39 5.71
N GLU A 112 8.80 -3.14 5.36
CA GLU A 112 8.73 -3.83 4.07
C GLU A 112 8.69 -2.83 2.89
N THR A 113 8.19 -1.63 3.14
CA THR A 113 7.91 -0.64 2.09
C THR A 113 8.47 0.75 2.37
N HIS A 114 9.00 0.99 3.57
CA HIS A 114 9.66 2.24 3.94
C HIS A 114 11.01 1.93 4.56
N ASP A 115 12.00 2.80 4.31
CA ASP A 115 13.28 2.71 5.02
C ASP A 115 13.12 3.34 6.42
N LEU A 116 13.09 2.48 7.43
CA LEU A 116 13.00 2.86 8.85
C LEU A 116 14.27 2.49 9.63
N SER A 117 15.40 2.30 8.92
CA SER A 117 16.68 1.87 9.48
C SER A 117 17.26 2.83 10.54
N ALA A 118 16.84 4.09 10.52
CA ALA A 118 17.20 5.08 11.54
C ALA A 118 16.60 4.75 12.92
N GLY A 119 15.55 3.92 12.98
CA GLY A 119 14.81 3.63 14.20
C GLY A 119 14.08 4.85 14.79
N GLY A 120 13.54 4.70 16.00
CA GLY A 120 12.82 5.74 16.72
C GLY A 120 11.30 5.65 16.62
N ARG A 121 10.63 6.77 16.88
CA ARG A 121 9.16 6.87 16.87
C ARG A 121 8.65 7.39 15.54
N TYR A 122 7.63 6.72 15.01
CA TYR A 122 6.96 7.08 13.78
C TYR A 122 5.45 7.18 14.01
N SER A 123 4.84 8.22 13.43
CA SER A 123 3.40 8.35 13.37
C SER A 123 2.87 7.53 12.20
N VAL A 124 1.86 6.70 12.45
CA VAL A 124 1.32 5.76 11.47
C VAL A 124 -0.20 5.91 11.40
N SER A 125 -0.73 5.95 10.18
CA SER A 125 -2.17 5.92 9.92
C SER A 125 -2.45 5.22 8.59
N ALA A 126 -3.59 4.56 8.47
CA ALA A 126 -4.01 3.88 7.26
C ALA A 126 -5.27 4.55 6.69
N THR A 127 -5.20 4.96 5.45
CA THR A 127 -6.35 5.52 4.71
C THR A 127 -6.36 4.93 3.32
N GLY A 128 -7.54 4.68 2.78
CA GLY A 128 -7.63 4.15 1.42
C GLY A 128 -9.03 4.19 0.86
N VAL A 129 -9.13 3.81 -0.42
CA VAL A 129 -10.38 3.59 -1.14
C VAL A 129 -10.33 2.19 -1.72
N LEU A 130 -11.34 1.39 -1.41
CA LEU A 130 -11.42 -0.02 -1.71
C LEU A 130 -12.55 -0.25 -2.70
N SER A 131 -12.25 -0.79 -3.87
CA SER A 131 -13.28 -1.23 -4.81
C SER A 131 -13.98 -2.48 -4.28
N TYR A 132 -15.29 -2.60 -4.52
CA TYR A 132 -16.06 -3.78 -4.15
C TYR A 132 -16.90 -4.28 -5.32
N ALA A 133 -17.16 -5.59 -5.31
CA ALA A 133 -17.98 -6.26 -6.31
C ALA A 133 -19.41 -6.49 -5.82
N ASP A 134 -20.29 -6.80 -6.77
CA ASP A 134 -21.60 -7.38 -6.49
C ASP A 134 -21.44 -8.72 -5.76
N GLU A 135 -22.39 -9.11 -4.92
CA GLU A 135 -22.31 -10.41 -4.24
C GLU A 135 -22.53 -11.59 -5.19
N ALA A 136 -23.36 -11.41 -6.23
CA ALA A 136 -23.77 -12.46 -7.14
C ALA A 136 -22.73 -12.76 -8.24
N ASP A 137 -21.84 -11.82 -8.53
CA ASP A 137 -20.75 -11.99 -9.51
C ASP A 137 -19.41 -11.38 -9.02
N ASN A 138 -18.45 -11.20 -9.94
CA ASN A 138 -17.13 -10.64 -9.64
C ASN A 138 -16.92 -9.26 -10.29
N LYS A 139 -18.01 -8.59 -10.67
CA LYS A 139 -17.96 -7.29 -11.31
C LYS A 139 -17.84 -6.20 -10.24
N LEU A 140 -16.82 -5.36 -10.36
CA LEU A 140 -16.69 -4.18 -9.51
C LEU A 140 -17.83 -3.20 -9.79
N ILE A 141 -18.56 -2.82 -8.74
CA ILE A 141 -19.76 -1.96 -8.84
C ILE A 141 -19.62 -0.63 -8.08
N GLY A 142 -18.60 -0.49 -7.24
CA GLY A 142 -18.41 0.72 -6.45
C GLY A 142 -17.11 0.71 -5.67
N SER A 143 -17.00 1.70 -4.78
CA SER A 143 -15.87 1.81 -3.87
C SER A 143 -16.30 2.34 -2.50
N VAL A 144 -15.53 1.98 -1.48
CA VAL A 144 -15.70 2.42 -0.10
C VAL A 144 -14.38 2.98 0.42
N SER A 145 -14.41 4.17 1.02
CA SER A 145 -13.23 4.75 1.65
C SER A 145 -13.07 4.25 3.09
N TYR A 146 -11.88 4.32 3.66
CA TYR A 146 -11.68 4.13 5.09
C TYR A 146 -10.57 5.04 5.59
N ALA A 147 -10.61 5.32 6.89
CA ALA A 147 -9.53 5.97 7.62
C ALA A 147 -9.41 5.30 8.99
N SER A 148 -8.18 5.03 9.42
CA SER A 148 -7.91 4.48 10.74
C SER A 148 -7.68 5.56 11.79
N ASN A 149 -7.58 5.16 13.05
CA ASN A 149 -6.87 5.94 14.05
C ASN A 149 -5.39 6.12 13.66
N ALA A 150 -4.73 7.12 14.24
CA ALA A 150 -3.28 7.23 14.22
C ALA A 150 -2.67 6.54 15.44
N ILE A 151 -1.48 5.98 15.27
CA ILE A 151 -0.66 5.42 16.36
C ILE A 151 0.77 5.94 16.28
N GLU A 152 1.47 5.93 17.41
CA GLU A 152 2.91 6.10 17.45
C GLU A 152 3.56 4.72 17.58
N ALA A 153 4.30 4.31 16.55
CA ALA A 153 5.03 3.05 16.53
C ALA A 153 6.51 3.28 16.88
N GLU A 154 7.02 2.53 17.84
CA GLU A 154 8.45 2.50 18.16
C GLU A 154 9.16 1.41 17.34
N VAL A 155 10.22 1.81 16.65
CA VAL A 155 10.96 0.99 15.70
C VAL A 155 12.43 0.92 16.11
N ASP A 156 12.91 -0.30 16.34
CA ASP A 156 14.32 -0.70 16.31
C ASP A 156 14.84 -0.66 14.85
N GLY A 157 15.80 0.23 14.61
CA GLY A 157 16.38 0.44 13.30
C GLY A 157 17.11 -0.78 12.73
N ALA A 158 17.70 -1.64 13.58
CA ALA A 158 18.40 -2.84 13.12
C ALA A 158 17.42 -3.91 12.61
N VAL A 159 16.28 -4.08 13.30
CA VAL A 159 15.20 -4.96 12.84
C VAL A 159 14.60 -4.42 11.54
N ALA A 160 14.29 -3.13 11.49
CA ALA A 160 13.78 -2.49 10.29
C ALA A 160 14.73 -2.62 9.10
N GLN A 161 16.03 -2.42 9.30
CA GLN A 161 17.05 -2.59 8.26
C GLN A 161 17.10 -4.02 7.74
N ALA A 162 16.97 -5.03 8.61
CA ALA A 162 16.97 -6.43 8.20
C ALA A 162 15.76 -6.76 7.30
N VAL A 163 14.56 -6.31 7.71
CA VAL A 163 13.32 -6.49 6.92
C VAL A 163 13.42 -5.73 5.59
N HIS A 164 13.79 -4.46 5.63
CA HIS A 164 13.88 -3.62 4.43
C HIS A 164 14.94 -4.12 3.45
N GLY A 165 16.12 -4.49 3.95
CA GLY A 165 17.21 -5.04 3.14
C GLY A 165 16.83 -6.36 2.47
N ALA A 166 16.07 -7.23 3.14
CA ALA A 166 15.55 -8.45 2.54
C ALA A 166 14.58 -8.16 1.38
N MET A 167 13.77 -7.10 1.50
CA MET A 167 12.87 -6.66 0.43
C MET A 167 13.64 -6.04 -0.73
N GLN A 168 14.58 -5.13 -0.47
CA GLN A 168 15.40 -4.53 -1.52
C GLN A 168 16.19 -5.59 -2.29
N ALA A 169 16.79 -6.58 -1.63
CA ALA A 169 17.48 -7.67 -2.30
C ALA A 169 16.58 -8.50 -3.24
N ARG A 170 15.27 -8.55 -2.95
CA ARG A 170 14.27 -9.18 -3.83
C ARG A 170 13.98 -8.33 -5.06
N TYR A 171 14.01 -7.00 -4.93
CA TYR A 171 13.70 -6.04 -6.00
C TYR A 171 14.90 -5.59 -6.84
N GLU A 172 16.12 -5.62 -6.29
CA GLU A 172 17.36 -5.31 -7.01
C GLU A 172 17.58 -6.24 -8.22
N LYS A 173 17.05 -7.46 -8.15
CA LYS A 173 17.11 -8.38 -9.29
C LYS A 173 16.14 -7.93 -10.37
N ARG A 174 16.68 -7.57 -11.53
CA ARG A 174 15.92 -7.25 -12.76
C ARG A 174 14.93 -8.34 -13.17
N THR A 175 15.13 -9.58 -12.70
CA THR A 175 14.19 -10.67 -12.91
C THR A 175 14.17 -11.60 -11.69
N HIS A 176 12.97 -11.88 -11.18
CA HIS A 176 12.73 -12.91 -10.17
C HIS A 176 11.74 -13.93 -10.71
N VAL A 177 12.22 -15.13 -11.02
CA VAL A 177 11.36 -16.25 -11.45
C VAL A 177 10.63 -16.77 -10.22
N GLN A 178 9.30 -16.65 -10.22
CA GLN A 178 8.44 -17.07 -9.11
C GLN A 178 8.52 -18.58 -8.87
N SER A 179 8.26 -19.01 -7.63
CA SER A 179 8.39 -20.40 -7.19
C SER A 179 7.38 -21.36 -7.85
N ASP A 180 6.25 -20.83 -8.31
CA ASP A 180 5.21 -21.55 -9.04
C ASP A 180 5.55 -21.79 -10.53
N CYS A 181 6.57 -21.11 -11.05
CA CYS A 181 7.15 -21.42 -12.35
C CYS A 181 8.04 -22.68 -12.23
N THR A 182 7.50 -23.84 -12.62
CA THR A 182 8.13 -25.15 -12.45
C THR A 182 8.32 -25.89 -13.78
N GLY A 183 8.98 -27.06 -13.75
CA GLY A 183 9.17 -27.94 -14.91
C GLY A 183 9.88 -27.26 -16.09
N ASP A 184 9.49 -27.65 -17.30
CA ASP A 184 10.07 -27.14 -18.55
C ASP A 184 9.88 -25.63 -18.72
N ARG A 185 8.78 -25.07 -18.19
CA ARG A 185 8.54 -23.62 -18.20
C ARG A 185 9.64 -22.89 -17.43
N ARG A 186 10.02 -23.42 -16.26
CA ARG A 186 11.11 -22.86 -15.46
C ARG A 186 12.43 -22.96 -16.21
N THR A 187 12.75 -24.14 -16.74
CA THR A 187 14.01 -24.38 -17.47
C THR A 187 14.14 -23.43 -18.64
N GLY A 188 13.12 -23.38 -19.52
CA GLY A 188 13.12 -22.49 -20.67
C GLY A 188 13.23 -21.00 -20.29
N THR A 189 12.54 -20.57 -19.23
CA THR A 189 12.62 -19.18 -18.74
C THR A 189 14.03 -18.85 -18.23
N VAL A 190 14.63 -19.73 -17.42
CA VAL A 190 15.97 -19.51 -16.86
C VAL A 190 17.03 -19.52 -17.95
N ASP A 191 16.93 -20.41 -18.93
CA ASP A 191 17.87 -20.47 -20.04
C ASP A 191 17.74 -19.26 -20.97
N ALA A 192 16.53 -18.80 -21.24
CA ALA A 192 16.30 -17.54 -21.96
C ALA A 192 16.96 -16.35 -21.24
N LEU A 193 16.82 -16.25 -19.92
CA LEU A 193 17.45 -15.18 -19.13
C LEU A 193 18.99 -15.25 -19.21
N ARG A 194 19.58 -16.43 -19.10
CA ARG A 194 21.04 -16.63 -19.25
C ARG A 194 21.53 -16.19 -20.63
N ASN A 195 20.80 -16.58 -21.67
CA ASN A 195 21.11 -16.19 -23.04
C ASN A 195 20.99 -14.67 -23.24
N CYS A 196 19.96 -14.03 -22.68
CA CYS A 196 19.83 -12.58 -22.70
C CYS A 196 21.02 -11.86 -22.04
N VAL A 197 21.51 -12.36 -20.90
CA VAL A 197 22.70 -11.80 -20.23
C VAL A 197 23.94 -11.93 -21.12
N SER A 198 24.16 -13.11 -21.71
CA SER A 198 25.28 -13.36 -22.61
C SER A 198 25.28 -12.41 -23.80
N LEU A 199 24.15 -12.31 -24.51
CA LEU A 199 23.99 -11.44 -25.67
C LEU A 199 24.14 -9.95 -25.29
N SER A 200 23.57 -9.54 -24.16
CA SER A 200 23.67 -8.14 -23.69
C SER A 200 25.10 -7.75 -23.35
N ASN A 201 25.87 -8.64 -22.70
CA ASN A 201 27.28 -8.40 -22.40
C ASN A 201 28.13 -8.34 -23.66
N ALA A 202 27.89 -9.21 -24.64
CA ALA A 202 28.58 -9.17 -25.93
C ALA A 202 28.30 -7.87 -26.68
N ALA A 203 27.03 -7.42 -26.72
CA ALA A 203 26.65 -6.15 -27.32
C ALA A 203 27.29 -4.95 -26.61
N ALA A 204 27.31 -4.95 -25.27
CA ALA A 204 27.95 -3.88 -24.48
C ALA A 204 29.47 -3.82 -24.71
N GLN A 205 30.13 -4.96 -24.83
CA GLN A 205 31.56 -5.02 -25.17
C GLN A 205 31.80 -4.44 -26.57
N ALA A 206 31.04 -4.89 -27.58
CA ALA A 206 31.16 -4.39 -28.94
C ALA A 206 30.95 -2.87 -29.04
N ALA A 207 29.99 -2.32 -28.30
CA ALA A 207 29.76 -0.88 -28.24
C ALA A 207 30.91 -0.09 -27.60
N ARG A 208 31.59 -0.65 -26.58
CA ARG A 208 32.74 -0.02 -25.92
C ARG A 208 34.04 -0.13 -26.71
N SER A 209 34.22 -1.23 -27.45
CA SER A 209 35.41 -1.49 -28.25
C SER A 209 35.28 -1.03 -29.70
N GLY A 210 34.10 -0.57 -30.11
CA GLY A 210 33.87 -0.01 -31.44
C GLY A 210 34.55 1.34 -31.61
N PRO A 211 34.88 1.75 -32.86
CA PRO A 211 35.40 3.08 -33.12
C PRO A 211 34.39 4.13 -32.64
N ALA A 212 34.88 5.22 -32.02
CA ALA A 212 34.03 6.35 -31.68
C ALA A 212 33.39 6.91 -32.96
N ALA A 213 32.06 7.09 -32.93
CA ALA A 213 31.31 7.76 -33.99
C ALA A 213 31.64 9.25 -34.04
#